data_AF-A0A8G2DY50-F1
#
_entry.id   AF-A0A8G2DY50-F1
#
_cell.length_a   1.000
_cell.length_b   1.000
_cell.length_c   1.000
_cell.angle_alpha   90.00
_cell.angle_beta   90.00
_cell.angle_gamma   90.00
#
_symmetry.space_group_name_H-M   'P 1'
#
loop_
_entity.id
_entity.type
_entity.pdbx_description
1 polymer ?
#
loop_
_entity_poly.entity_id
_entity_poly.type
_entity_poly.pdbx_seq_one_letter_code
_entity_poly.pdbx_strand_id
1 'polypeptide(L)'
;MPLGLRVHHGERDAAIRMLMARSNGTFVKSRKSCVFDPNSRQAAEDLVDAIRKRLFRIACKPVSQRQVEDILCITSRERTRWAKDGRLALSGASRIRKGVTEITLWTYPCDAIERLAANPSEIRRWRKEDEATTSIGLAGIFV
;
A
#
# COMPACT_ATOMS: atom_id res chain seq x y z
N MET A 1 9.81 -0.14 8.08
CA MET A 1 8.51 -0.87 8.06
C MET A 1 7.93 -0.75 6.66
N PRO A 2 7.51 -1.85 6.02
CA PRO A 2 7.00 -1.84 4.64
C PRO A 2 5.84 -0.85 4.46
N LEU A 3 5.75 -0.23 3.28
CA LEU A 3 4.72 0.77 2.97
C LEU A 3 3.30 0.23 3.20
N GLY A 4 3.00 -0.98 2.75
CA GLY A 4 1.66 -1.56 2.91
C GLY A 4 1.20 -1.67 4.37
N LEU A 5 2.10 -1.96 5.30
CA LEU A 5 1.77 -1.97 6.74
C LEU A 5 1.55 -0.56 7.31
N ARG A 6 2.20 0.46 6.75
CA ARG A 6 2.02 1.87 7.15
C ARG A 6 0.66 2.38 6.66
N VAL A 7 0.36 2.10 5.40
CA VAL A 7 -0.87 2.51 4.73
C VAL A 7 -2.08 1.81 5.34
N HIS A 8 -1.99 0.51 5.64
CA HIS A 8 -3.07 -0.28 6.23
C HIS A 8 -2.95 -0.44 7.75
N HIS A 9 -2.46 0.57 8.46
CA HIS A 9 -2.21 0.51 9.91
C HIS A 9 -3.45 0.12 10.74
N GLY A 10 -4.65 0.60 10.38
CA GLY A 10 -5.88 0.23 11.08
C GLY A 10 -6.20 -1.26 11.00
N GLU A 11 -6.04 -1.86 9.81
CA GLU A 11 -6.25 -3.31 9.62
C GLU A 11 -5.12 -4.13 10.27
N ARG A 12 -3.87 -3.66 10.19
CA ARG A 12 -2.73 -4.24 10.89
C ARG A 12 -3.01 -4.35 12.39
N ASP A 13 -3.42 -3.25 13.00
CA ASP A 13 -3.63 -3.17 14.45
C ASP A 13 -4.88 -3.96 14.88
N ALA A 14 -5.91 -4.01 14.05
CA ALA A 14 -7.07 -4.87 14.27
C ALA A 14 -6.71 -6.36 14.16
N ALA A 15 -5.89 -6.74 13.16
CA ALA A 15 -5.45 -8.11 12.96
C ALA A 15 -4.61 -8.64 14.12
N ILE A 16 -3.65 -7.83 14.61
CA ILE A 16 -2.84 -8.18 15.78
C ILE A 16 -3.74 -8.37 17.01
N ARG A 17 -4.64 -7.41 17.29
CA ARG A 17 -5.58 -7.52 18.42
C ARG A 17 -6.46 -8.77 18.34
N MET A 18 -7.02 -9.06 17.18
CA MET A 18 -7.87 -10.23 16.96
C MET A 18 -7.13 -11.55 17.19
N LEU A 19 -5.91 -11.68 16.65
CA LEU A 19 -5.12 -12.91 16.80
C LEU A 19 -4.67 -13.10 18.26
N MET A 20 -4.23 -12.04 18.91
CA MET A 20 -3.88 -12.05 20.35
C MET A 20 -5.09 -12.40 21.24
N ALA A 21 -6.29 -11.97 20.87
CA ALA A 21 -7.51 -12.31 21.59
C ALA A 21 -7.87 -13.80 21.45
N ARG A 22 -7.66 -14.39 20.26
CA ARG A 22 -8.04 -15.77 19.92
C ARG A 22 -7.04 -16.86 20.33
N SER A 23 -5.82 -16.50 20.68
CA SER A 23 -4.80 -17.48 21.09
C SER A 23 -5.12 -18.11 22.46
N ASN A 24 -5.10 -19.45 22.50
CA ASN A 24 -5.52 -20.32 23.63
C ASN A 24 -4.42 -20.59 24.68
N GLY A 25 -3.47 -19.68 24.89
CA GLY A 25 -2.41 -19.89 25.88
C GLY A 25 -2.64 -19.17 27.19
N THR A 26 -2.03 -19.70 28.25
CA THR A 26 -1.92 -19.03 29.55
C THR A 26 -0.78 -18.03 29.45
N PHE A 27 -1.10 -16.77 29.19
CA PHE A 27 -0.12 -15.70 29.11
C PHE A 27 -0.65 -14.36 29.62
N VAL A 28 0.25 -13.59 30.22
CA VAL A 28 -0.05 -12.21 30.61
C VAL A 28 -0.06 -11.36 29.35
N LYS A 29 -1.24 -10.82 29.01
CA LYS A 29 -1.44 -9.96 27.84
C LYS A 29 -1.27 -8.50 28.25
N SER A 30 -0.33 -7.81 27.61
CA SER A 30 -0.34 -6.35 27.53
C SER A 30 -0.77 -5.92 26.12
N ARG A 31 -0.99 -4.62 25.89
CA ARG A 31 -1.27 -4.11 24.53
C ARG A 31 -0.13 -4.36 23.53
N LYS A 32 1.10 -4.64 23.99
CA LYS A 32 2.31 -4.72 23.14
C LYS A 32 3.14 -6.00 23.33
N SER A 33 2.84 -6.80 24.35
CA SER A 33 3.62 -7.99 24.71
C SER A 33 2.72 -9.09 25.27
N CYS A 34 3.17 -10.32 25.12
CA CYS A 34 2.55 -11.52 25.68
C CYS A 34 3.64 -12.40 26.27
N VAL A 35 3.46 -12.89 27.50
CA VAL A 35 4.42 -13.75 28.20
C VAL A 35 3.84 -15.14 28.33
N PHE A 36 4.42 -16.12 27.63
CA PHE A 36 3.94 -17.50 27.59
C PHE A 36 4.50 -18.34 28.73
N ASP A 37 3.68 -19.25 29.25
CA ASP A 37 4.16 -20.36 30.07
C ASP A 37 5.13 -21.25 29.27
N PRO A 38 6.20 -21.82 29.89
CA PRO A 38 7.13 -22.70 29.20
C PRO A 38 6.48 -23.90 28.48
N ASN A 39 5.37 -24.42 29.02
CA ASN A 39 4.65 -25.54 28.41
C ASN A 39 3.77 -25.11 27.21
N SER A 40 3.57 -23.80 27.02
CA SER A 40 2.76 -23.22 25.94
C SER A 40 3.58 -22.76 24.74
N ARG A 41 4.82 -23.26 24.59
CA ARG A 41 5.75 -22.87 23.51
C ARG A 41 5.14 -23.03 22.11
N GLN A 42 4.52 -24.18 21.82
CA GLN A 42 3.92 -24.43 20.50
C GLN A 42 2.82 -23.41 20.18
N ALA A 43 1.95 -23.11 21.15
CA ALA A 43 0.90 -22.12 20.98
C ALA A 43 1.45 -20.69 20.74
N ALA A 44 2.62 -20.37 21.31
CA ALA A 44 3.33 -19.13 21.04
C ALA A 44 3.86 -19.07 19.59
N GLU A 45 4.51 -20.14 19.14
CA GLU A 45 5.04 -20.25 17.77
C GLU A 45 3.91 -20.17 16.73
N ASP A 46 2.80 -20.86 16.96
CA ASP A 46 1.62 -20.82 16.09
C ASP A 46 1.01 -19.41 16.00
N LEU A 47 0.94 -18.69 17.14
CA LEU A 47 0.45 -17.32 17.16
C LEU A 47 1.38 -16.38 16.38
N VAL A 48 2.69 -16.50 16.57
CA VAL A 48 3.69 -15.70 15.85
C VAL A 48 3.57 -15.95 14.34
N ASP A 49 3.45 -17.20 13.91
CA ASP A 49 3.30 -17.53 12.50
C ASP A 49 1.98 -17.02 11.92
N ALA A 50 0.87 -17.15 12.66
CA ALA A 50 -0.42 -16.59 12.26
C ALA A 50 -0.37 -15.07 12.10
N ILE A 51 0.27 -14.36 13.03
CA ILE A 51 0.50 -12.91 12.94
C ILE A 51 1.36 -12.60 11.72
N ARG A 52 2.49 -13.29 11.53
CA ARG A 52 3.39 -13.08 10.39
C ARG A 52 2.66 -13.24 9.06
N LYS A 53 1.93 -14.36 8.87
CA LYS A 53 1.13 -14.63 7.66
C LYS A 53 0.05 -13.57 7.43
N ARG A 54 -0.60 -13.10 8.49
CA ARG A 54 -1.63 -12.05 8.38
C ARG A 54 -1.03 -10.69 8.02
N LEU A 55 0.07 -10.31 8.67
CA LEU A 55 0.79 -9.08 8.40
C LEU A 55 1.36 -9.05 6.98
N PHE A 56 1.91 -10.17 6.50
CA PHE A 56 2.39 -10.29 5.13
C PHE A 56 1.27 -10.01 4.12
N ARG A 57 0.09 -10.63 4.29
CA ARG A 57 -1.07 -10.35 3.42
C ARG A 57 -1.51 -8.89 3.44
N ILE A 58 -1.43 -8.23 4.60
CA ILE A 58 -1.75 -6.80 4.73
C ILE A 58 -0.68 -5.94 4.03
N ALA A 59 0.59 -6.30 4.17
CA ALA A 59 1.71 -5.63 3.53
C ALA A 59 1.62 -5.67 2.00
N CYS A 60 1.15 -6.78 1.43
CA CYS A 60 1.00 -6.97 -0.01
C CYS A 60 -0.31 -6.40 -0.58
N LYS A 61 -1.19 -5.79 0.23
CA LYS A 61 -2.42 -5.20 -0.29
C LYS A 61 -2.10 -4.06 -1.25
N PRO A 62 -2.81 -3.96 -2.38
CA PRO A 62 -2.57 -2.89 -3.31
C PRO A 62 -3.09 -1.56 -2.73
N VAL A 63 -2.42 -0.47 -3.10
CA VAL A 63 -2.79 0.88 -2.63
C VAL A 63 -3.77 1.54 -3.60
N SER A 64 -4.64 2.38 -3.05
CA SER A 64 -5.65 3.12 -3.81
C SER A 64 -5.06 4.36 -4.49
N GLN A 65 -5.77 4.91 -5.47
CA GLN A 65 -5.39 6.12 -6.20
C GLN A 65 -5.02 7.29 -5.29
N ARG A 66 -5.87 7.58 -4.29
CA ARG A 66 -5.66 8.68 -3.34
C ARG A 66 -4.42 8.45 -2.47
N GLN A 67 -4.21 7.21 -2.02
CA GLN A 67 -2.99 6.87 -1.27
C GLN A 67 -1.73 7.08 -2.10
N VAL A 68 -1.75 6.74 -3.39
CA VAL A 68 -0.61 6.99 -4.29
C VAL A 68 -0.33 8.49 -4.43
N GLU A 69 -1.37 9.30 -4.63
CA GLU A 69 -1.27 10.76 -4.73
C GLU A 69 -0.64 11.36 -3.46
N ASP A 70 -1.12 10.92 -2.29
CA ASP A 70 -0.60 11.37 -0.99
C ASP A 70 0.84 10.89 -0.73
N ILE A 71 1.17 9.63 -1.06
CA ILE A 71 2.49 9.02 -0.79
C ILE A 71 3.57 9.61 -1.70
N LEU A 72 3.26 9.81 -2.98
CA LEU A 72 4.23 10.32 -3.96
C LEU A 72 4.24 11.85 -4.08
N CYS A 73 3.29 12.53 -3.41
CA CYS A 73 3.06 13.97 -3.55
C CYS A 73 2.85 14.38 -5.02
N ILE A 74 1.93 13.69 -5.69
CA ILE A 74 1.59 13.89 -7.10
C ILE A 74 0.11 14.21 -7.26
N THR A 75 -0.24 14.89 -8.33
CA THR A 75 -1.64 15.22 -8.64
C THR A 75 -2.36 14.05 -9.32
N SER A 76 -3.70 14.06 -9.28
CA SER A 76 -4.50 13.06 -10.02
C SER A 76 -4.27 13.10 -11.53
N ARG A 77 -3.92 14.27 -12.08
CA ARG A 77 -3.57 14.44 -13.51
C ARG A 77 -2.24 13.77 -13.83
N GLU A 78 -1.22 13.99 -13.02
CA GLU A 78 0.09 13.32 -13.15
C GLU A 78 -0.07 11.80 -13.02
N ARG A 79 -0.79 11.33 -11.99
CA ARG A 79 -1.09 9.91 -11.80
C ARG A 79 -1.75 9.29 -13.04
N THR A 80 -2.78 9.95 -13.59
CA THR A 80 -3.51 9.42 -14.76
C THR A 80 -2.62 9.38 -16.00
N ARG A 81 -1.84 10.45 -16.24
CA ARG A 81 -0.88 10.51 -17.35
C ARG A 81 0.16 9.40 -17.23
N TRP A 82 0.85 9.32 -16.10
CA TRP A 82 1.93 8.35 -15.91
C TRP A 82 1.43 6.90 -15.85
N ALA A 83 0.19 6.66 -15.39
CA ALA A 83 -0.44 5.35 -15.49
C ALA A 83 -0.75 4.98 -16.95
N LYS A 84 -1.22 5.94 -17.77
CA LYS A 84 -1.49 5.73 -19.20
C LYS A 84 -0.20 5.47 -19.99
N ASP A 85 0.86 6.19 -19.66
CA ASP A 85 2.16 6.10 -20.33
C ASP A 85 3.00 4.91 -19.84
N GLY A 86 2.49 4.12 -18.88
CA GLY A 86 3.17 2.94 -18.33
C GLY A 86 4.27 3.23 -17.31
N ARG A 87 4.60 4.50 -17.06
CA ARG A 87 5.58 4.94 -16.04
C ARG A 87 5.15 4.53 -14.62
N LEU A 88 3.85 4.61 -14.32
CA LEU A 88 3.28 4.21 -13.04
C LEU A 88 2.60 2.84 -13.16
N ALA A 89 3.19 1.82 -12.55
CA ALA A 89 2.72 0.44 -12.64
C ALA A 89 1.32 0.25 -12.03
N LEU A 90 0.40 -0.36 -12.79
CA LEU A 90 -0.94 -0.72 -12.33
C LEU A 90 -0.96 -2.18 -11.85
N SER A 91 -1.58 -2.43 -10.69
CA SER A 91 -1.82 -3.80 -10.19
C SER A 91 -3.15 -4.38 -10.67
N GLY A 92 -4.03 -3.55 -11.22
CA GLY A 92 -5.37 -3.93 -11.64
C GLY A 92 -6.42 -2.97 -11.09
N ALA A 93 -7.65 -3.44 -10.94
CA ALA A 93 -8.73 -2.63 -10.40
C ALA A 93 -9.44 -3.33 -9.24
N SER A 94 -9.74 -2.57 -8.19
CA SER A 94 -10.57 -2.99 -7.07
C SER A 94 -11.99 -2.50 -7.31
N ARG A 95 -12.96 -3.40 -7.13
CA ARG A 95 -14.38 -3.06 -7.23
C ARG A 95 -14.93 -2.82 -5.84
N ILE A 96 -15.48 -1.64 -5.62
CA ILE A 96 -16.17 -1.27 -4.39
C ILE A 96 -17.66 -1.22 -4.70
N ARG A 97 -18.44 -2.02 -3.97
CA ARG A 97 -19.91 -2.02 -4.06
C ARG A 97 -20.49 -1.28 -2.86
N LYS A 98 -21.41 -0.34 -3.14
CA LYS A 98 -22.24 0.32 -2.13
C LYS A 98 -23.70 0.21 -2.57
N GLY A 99 -24.39 -0.80 -2.06
CA GLY A 99 -25.73 -1.16 -2.52
C GLY A 99 -25.71 -1.63 -3.98
N VAL A 100 -26.49 -0.95 -4.82
CA VAL A 100 -26.58 -1.24 -6.27
C VAL A 100 -25.42 -0.59 -7.05
N THR A 101 -24.73 0.40 -6.48
CA THR A 101 -23.63 1.10 -7.15
C THR A 101 -22.32 0.33 -7.03
N GLU A 102 -21.74 -0.04 -8.17
CA GLU A 102 -20.40 -0.64 -8.25
C GLU A 102 -19.43 0.36 -8.88
N ILE A 103 -18.36 0.69 -8.14
CA ILE A 103 -17.30 1.60 -8.61
C ILE A 103 -16.03 0.78 -8.78
N THR A 104 -15.43 0.85 -9.96
CA THR A 104 -14.13 0.23 -10.26
C THR A 104 -13.02 1.27 -10.09
N LEU A 105 -12.11 1.03 -9.16
CA LEU A 105 -10.97 1.90 -8.89
C LEU A 105 -9.67 1.20 -9.24
N TRP A 106 -8.82 1.87 -10.03
CA TRP A 106 -7.45 1.40 -10.27
C TRP A 106 -6.66 1.30 -8.97
N THR A 107 -5.87 0.25 -8.84
CA THR A 107 -4.98 0.02 -7.70
C THR A 107 -3.54 -0.18 -8.15
N TYR A 108 -2.62 0.07 -7.23
CA TYR A 108 -1.18 0.09 -7.51
C TYR A 108 -0.42 -0.86 -6.56
N PRO A 109 0.71 -1.44 -7.00
CA PRO A 109 1.46 -2.37 -6.18
C PRO A 109 2.21 -1.63 -5.09
N CYS A 110 2.10 -2.09 -3.83
CA CYS A 110 2.82 -1.48 -2.70
C CYS A 110 4.32 -1.34 -2.98
N ASP A 111 4.96 -2.39 -3.48
CA ASP A 111 6.41 -2.42 -3.69
C ASP A 111 6.87 -1.40 -4.74
N ALA A 112 6.10 -1.23 -5.82
CA ALA A 112 6.41 -0.25 -6.85
C ALA A 112 6.28 1.18 -6.33
N ILE A 113 5.22 1.46 -5.58
CA ILE A 113 5.00 2.77 -4.96
C ILE A 113 6.05 3.05 -3.88
N GLU A 114 6.46 2.05 -3.11
CA GLU A 114 7.52 2.20 -2.11
C GLU A 114 8.87 2.52 -2.76
N ARG A 115 9.21 1.87 -3.88
CA ARG A 115 10.42 2.19 -4.66
C ARG A 115 10.38 3.62 -5.21
N LEU A 116 9.24 4.07 -5.73
CA LEU A 116 9.10 5.45 -6.23
C LEU A 116 9.16 6.48 -5.10
N ALA A 117 8.54 6.20 -3.95
CA ALA A 117 8.60 7.06 -2.77
C ALA A 117 10.04 7.20 -2.23
N ALA A 118 10.85 6.14 -2.34
CA ALA A 118 12.26 6.16 -2.00
C ALA A 118 13.14 6.93 -3.01
N ASN A 119 12.64 7.17 -4.23
CA ASN A 119 13.38 7.84 -5.31
C ASN A 119 12.63 9.08 -5.87
N PRO A 120 12.51 10.18 -5.11
CA PRO A 120 11.81 11.39 -5.58
C PRO A 120 12.43 12.03 -6.84
N SER A 121 13.69 11.72 -7.15
CA SER A 121 14.37 12.16 -8.37
C SER A 121 13.72 11.62 -9.64
N GLU A 122 13.14 10.42 -9.59
CA GLU A 122 12.43 9.81 -10.72
C GLU A 122 11.15 10.58 -11.06
N ILE A 123 10.36 10.96 -10.05
CA ILE A 123 9.17 11.81 -10.21
C ILE A 123 9.55 13.18 -10.78
N ARG A 124 10.65 13.78 -10.30
CA ARG A 124 11.16 15.05 -10.85
C ARG A 124 11.59 14.91 -12.30
N ARG A 125 12.21 13.80 -12.68
CA ARG A 125 12.60 13.52 -14.07
C ARG A 125 11.37 13.43 -14.97
N TRP A 126 10.34 12.69 -14.57
CA TRP A 126 9.09 12.58 -15.34
C TRP A 126 8.38 13.92 -15.53
N ARG A 127 8.39 14.80 -14.52
CA ARG A 127 7.86 16.18 -14.67
C ARG A 127 8.64 16.99 -15.72
N LYS A 128 9.97 16.91 -15.72
CA LYS A 128 10.81 17.59 -16.73
C LYS A 128 10.56 17.06 -18.14
N GLU A 129 10.41 15.73 -18.29
CA GLU A 129 10.05 15.10 -19.57
C GLU A 129 8.68 15.58 -20.06
N ASP A 130 7.71 15.71 -19.16
CA ASP A 130 6.37 16.21 -19.48
C ASP A 130 6.41 17.69 -19.93
N GLU A 131 7.21 18.53 -19.27
CA GLU A 131 7.44 19.94 -19.65
C GLU A 131 8.09 20.05 -21.04
N ALA A 132 9.14 19.27 -21.29
CA ALA A 132 9.82 19.23 -22.58
C ALA A 132 8.87 18.79 -23.71
N THR A 133 8.07 17.74 -23.48
CA THR A 133 7.08 17.26 -24.47
C THR A 133 6.00 18.31 -24.74
N THR A 134 5.56 19.02 -23.71
CA THR A 134 4.57 20.11 -23.84
C THR A 134 5.15 21.29 -24.66
N SER A 135 6.42 21.62 -24.45
CA SER A 135 7.10 22.69 -25.19
C SER A 135 7.24 22.39 -26.69
N ILE A 136 7.47 21.12 -27.06
CA ILE A 136 7.54 20.68 -28.46
C ILE A 136 6.17 20.78 -29.14
N GLY A 137 5.08 20.46 -28.43
CA GLY A 137 3.72 20.58 -28.95
C GLY A 137 3.27 22.02 -29.23
N LEU A 138 3.79 23.00 -28.48
CA LEU A 138 3.52 24.43 -28.72
C LEU A 138 4.36 25.01 -29.87
N ALA A 139 5.59 24.51 -30.06
CA ALA A 139 6.45 24.95 -31.16
C ALA A 139 5.92 24.54 -32.55
N GLY A 140 5.09 23.49 -32.64
CA GLY A 140 4.47 23.04 -33.90
C GLY A 140 3.20 23.77 -34.33
N ILE A 141 2.71 24.76 -33.56
CA ILE A 141 1.47 25.50 -33.84
C ILE A 141 1.76 26.87 -34.49
N PHE A 142 3.04 27.27 -34.55
CA PHE A 142 3.49 28.48 -35.23
C PHE A 142 4.29 28.13 -36.50
N VAL A 143 3.61 27.66 -37.55
CA VAL A 143 4.07 27.72 -38.94
C VAL A 143 2.88 28.04 -39.84
#